data_AF-A0A926ZVT1-F1
#
_entry.id   AF-A0A926ZVT1-F1
#
_cell.length_a   1.000
_cell.length_b   1.000
_cell.length_c   1.000
_cell.angle_alpha   90.00
_cell.angle_beta   90.00
_cell.angle_gamma   90.00
#
_symmetry.space_group_name_H-M   'P 1'
#
loop_
_entity.id
_entity.type
_entity.pdbx_description
1 polymer ?
#
loop_
_entity_poly.entity_id
_entity_poly.type
_entity_poly.pdbx_seq_one_letter_code
_entity_poly.pdbx_strand_id
1 'polypeptide(L)'
;MVLYPPLQRILTSLGLPITEKVLTLYYCFCDRDTPAWAKTVIVGALGYFILPLDAIPDITPVAGYTDDFGMLASAFAMVAVHIKQEHVDQAREKLKIWFQP
;
A
#
# COMPACT_ATOMS: atom_id res chain seq x y z
N MET A 1 12.39 1.36 9.65
CA MET A 1 12.32 1.84 8.25
C MET A 1 11.88 3.29 8.22
N VAL A 2 12.69 4.17 7.65
CA VAL A 2 12.29 5.53 7.29
C VAL A 2 11.79 5.44 5.86
N LEU A 3 10.47 5.48 5.63
CA LEU A 3 10.01 5.74 4.25
C LEU A 3 10.55 7.11 3.87
N TYR A 4 10.94 7.27 2.60
CA TYR A 4 11.39 8.54 2.05
C TYR A 4 10.34 9.63 2.41
N PRO A 5 10.74 10.79 2.95
CA PRO A 5 9.80 11.81 3.45
C PRO A 5 8.59 12.13 2.53
N PRO A 6 8.73 12.22 1.20
CA PRO A 6 7.58 12.47 0.33
C PRO A 6 6.57 11.31 0.31
N LEU A 7 7.03 10.06 0.37
CA LEU A 7 6.13 8.89 0.42
C LEU A 7 5.33 8.86 1.72
N GLN A 8 5.97 9.16 2.85
CA GLN A 8 5.25 9.26 4.13
C GLN A 8 4.12 10.28 4.03
N ARG A 9 4.38 11.46 3.45
CA ARG A 9 3.37 12.52 3.31
C ARG A 9 2.18 12.08 2.44
N ILE A 10 2.45 11.46 1.30
CA ILE A 10 1.42 10.89 0.41
C ILE A 10 0.59 9.86 1.18
N LEU A 11 1.26 8.89 1.80
CA LEU A 11 0.57 7.83 2.53
C LEU A 11 -0.27 8.36 3.69
N THR A 12 0.20 9.36 4.44
CA THR A 12 -0.59 9.98 5.51
C THR A 12 -1.79 10.75 4.99
N SER A 13 -1.71 11.38 3.80
CA SER A 13 -2.83 12.09 3.19
C SER A 13 -3.97 11.17 2.72
N LEU A 14 -3.68 9.89 2.48
CA LEU A 14 -4.69 8.90 2.11
C LEU A 14 -5.54 8.43 3.31
N GLY A 15 -5.12 8.75 4.53
CA GLY A 15 -5.82 8.41 5.76
C GLY A 15 -5.52 7.00 6.30
N LEU A 16 -5.74 6.85 7.60
CA LEU A 16 -5.40 5.67 8.40
C LEU A 16 -5.69 4.30 7.76
N PRO A 17 -6.92 3.99 7.30
CA PRO A 17 -7.24 2.64 6.84
C PRO A 17 -6.49 2.25 5.56
N ILE A 18 -6.21 3.22 4.69
CA ILE A 18 -5.49 2.98 3.44
C ILE A 18 -4.00 2.85 3.73
N THR A 19 -3.45 3.72 4.58
CA THR A 19 -2.06 3.64 5.01
C THR A 19 -1.77 2.31 5.72
N GLU A 20 -2.70 1.80 6.55
CA GLU A 20 -2.56 0.49 7.20
C GLU A 20 -2.42 -0.64 6.18
N LYS A 21 -3.29 -0.68 5.16
CA LYS A 21 -3.25 -1.73 4.14
C LYS A 21 -1.97 -1.65 3.30
N VAL A 22 -1.56 -0.46 2.90
CA VAL A 22 -0.32 -0.26 2.13
C VAL A 22 0.90 -0.72 2.94
N LEU A 23 0.99 -0.33 4.20
CA LEU A 23 2.09 -0.77 5.08
C LEU A 23 2.05 -2.28 5.32
N THR A 24 0.87 -2.86 5.51
CA THR A 24 0.72 -4.32 5.67
C THR A 24 1.24 -5.07 4.45
N LEU A 25 0.87 -4.64 3.24
CA LEU A 25 1.38 -5.23 2.00
C LEU A 25 2.90 -5.06 1.88
N TYR A 26 3.42 -3.89 2.24
CA TYR A 26 4.85 -3.65 2.26
C TYR A 26 5.60 -4.61 3.20
N TYR A 27 5.12 -4.82 4.42
CA TYR A 27 5.73 -5.76 5.36
C TYR A 27 5.61 -7.21 4.87
N CYS A 28 4.48 -7.58 4.27
CA CYS A 28 4.30 -8.86 3.61
C CYS A 28 5.30 -9.05 2.45
N PHE A 29 5.58 -8.01 1.67
CA PHE A 29 6.60 -8.06 0.62
C PHE A 29 8.02 -8.25 1.17
N CYS A 30 8.34 -7.64 2.32
CA CYS A 30 9.64 -7.80 2.97
C CYS A 30 9.85 -9.17 3.61
N ASP A 31 8.78 -9.89 3.94
CA ASP A 31 8.86 -11.22 4.52
C ASP A 31 9.52 -12.20 3.53
N ARG A 32 10.49 -12.96 4.02
CA ARG A 32 11.23 -13.96 3.24
C ARG A 32 10.34 -15.14 2.87
N ASP A 33 9.34 -15.45 3.69
CA ASP A 33 8.42 -16.57 3.47
C ASP A 33 7.36 -16.25 2.40
N THR A 34 7.20 -14.98 2.03
CA THR A 34 6.24 -14.58 1.01
C THR A 34 6.72 -15.07 -0.36
N PRO A 35 5.90 -15.84 -1.10
CA PRO A 35 6.31 -16.39 -2.39
C PRO A 35 6.51 -15.30 -3.43
N ALA A 36 7.39 -15.57 -4.40
CA ALA A 36 7.79 -14.58 -5.41
C ALA A 36 6.60 -14.02 -6.21
N TRP A 37 5.61 -14.86 -6.55
CA TRP A 37 4.42 -14.41 -7.28
C TRP A 37 3.60 -13.40 -6.47
N ALA A 38 3.47 -13.60 -5.15
CA ALA A 38 2.74 -12.69 -4.28
C ALA A 38 3.51 -11.37 -4.14
N LYS A 39 4.85 -11.42 -4.06
CA LYS A 39 5.70 -10.22 -4.09
C LYS A 39 5.51 -9.42 -5.38
N THR A 40 5.40 -10.08 -6.52
CA THR A 40 5.11 -9.42 -7.81
C THR A 40 3.75 -8.73 -7.80
N VAL A 41 2.71 -9.37 -7.27
CA VAL A 41 1.37 -8.76 -7.12
C VAL A 41 1.43 -7.54 -6.20
N ILE A 42 2.12 -7.64 -5.06
CA ILE A 42 2.28 -6.53 -4.12
C ILE A 42 3.01 -5.36 -4.77
N VAL A 43 4.12 -5.60 -5.46
CA VAL A 43 4.88 -4.55 -6.15
C VAL A 43 4.05 -3.91 -7.26
N GLY A 44 3.30 -4.69 -8.02
CA GLY A 44 2.39 -4.18 -9.05
C GLY A 44 1.30 -3.29 -8.46
N ALA A 45 0.66 -3.73 -7.38
CA ALA A 45 -0.39 -2.99 -6.69
C ALA A 45 0.14 -1.71 -6.02
N LEU A 46 1.27 -1.78 -5.31
CA LEU A 46 1.88 -0.62 -4.67
C LEU A 46 2.46 0.35 -5.70
N GLY A 47 3.08 -0.16 -6.76
CA GLY A 47 3.58 0.66 -7.86
C GLY A 47 2.46 1.43 -8.54
N TYR A 48 1.37 0.73 -8.90
CA TYR A 48 0.18 1.38 -9.46
C TYR A 48 -0.57 2.25 -8.44
N PHE A 49 -0.48 2.01 -7.14
CA PHE A 49 -1.17 2.87 -6.18
C PHE A 49 -0.37 4.14 -5.83
N ILE A 50 0.96 4.06 -5.86
CA ILE A 50 1.87 5.14 -5.44
C ILE A 50 2.39 5.98 -6.62
N LEU A 51 2.75 5.37 -7.76
CA LEU A 51 3.30 6.13 -8.91
C LEU A 51 2.29 7.04 -9.65
N PRO A 52 1.02 6.67 -9.89
CA PRO A 52 0.13 7.52 -10.69
C PRO A 52 -0.32 8.78 -9.97
N LEU A 53 -0.06 8.92 -8.67
CA LEU A 53 -0.23 10.20 -7.98
C LEU A 53 0.71 11.30 -8.51
N ASP A 54 1.83 10.94 -9.13
CA ASP A 54 2.80 11.89 -9.71
C ASP A 54 2.85 11.81 -11.25
N ALA A 55 2.30 10.74 -11.85
CA ALA A 55 2.36 10.46 -13.29
C ALA A 55 1.06 10.73 -14.07
N ILE A 56 0.01 11.27 -13.44
CA ILE A 56 -1.21 11.70 -14.13
C ILE A 56 -1.39 13.22 -14.03
N PRO A 57 -0.61 14.04 -14.75
CA PRO A 57 -1.15 15.23 -15.36
C PRO A 57 -1.86 14.83 -16.66
N ASP A 58 -3.17 15.08 -16.71
CA ASP A 58 -3.93 15.39 -17.95
C ASP A 58 -4.39 14.28 -18.92
N ILE A 59 -4.89 13.11 -18.48
CA ILE A 59 -5.55 12.16 -19.42
C ILE A 59 -6.71 11.32 -18.86
N THR A 60 -7.81 11.91 -18.39
CA THR A 60 -9.19 11.37 -18.60
C THR A 60 -10.25 12.25 -17.92
N PRO A 61 -11.12 12.96 -18.65
CA PRO A 61 -12.12 13.82 -18.02
C PRO A 61 -13.33 13.08 -17.40
N VAL A 62 -13.55 11.76 -17.64
CA VAL A 62 -14.85 11.11 -17.29
C VAL A 62 -14.74 9.58 -17.03
N ALA A 63 -13.80 9.08 -16.21
CA ALA A 63 -13.88 7.68 -15.76
C ALA A 63 -13.03 7.38 -14.51
N GLY A 64 -13.69 7.07 -13.38
CA GLY A 64 -13.29 5.91 -12.58
C GLY A 64 -12.28 6.07 -11.43
N TYR A 65 -12.50 6.96 -10.46
CA TYR A 65 -11.83 6.87 -9.13
C TYR A 65 -12.15 5.57 -8.35
N THR A 66 -13.03 4.72 -8.89
CA THR A 66 -13.46 3.44 -8.32
C THR A 66 -12.47 2.29 -8.58
N ASP A 67 -11.57 2.41 -9.57
CA ASP A 67 -10.70 1.30 -10.01
C ASP A 67 -9.43 1.15 -9.14
N ASP A 68 -8.86 2.24 -8.61
CA ASP A 68 -7.62 2.21 -7.82
C ASP A 68 -7.76 1.50 -6.46
N PHE A 69 -8.87 1.77 -5.75
CA PHE A 69 -9.20 1.07 -4.51
C PHE A 69 -9.57 -0.38 -4.76
N GLY A 70 -10.22 -0.67 -5.89
CA GLY A 70 -10.54 -2.02 -6.34
C GLY A 70 -9.26 -2.83 -6.56
N MET A 71 -8.25 -2.24 -7.20
CA MET A 71 -6.96 -2.89 -7.44
C MET A 71 -6.20 -3.18 -6.15
N LEU A 72 -6.09 -2.20 -5.24
CA LEU A 72 -5.43 -2.40 -3.94
C LEU A 72 -6.16 -3.45 -3.09
N ALA A 73 -7.49 -3.41 -3.06
CA ALA A 73 -8.30 -4.38 -2.33
C ALA A 73 -8.17 -5.79 -2.93
N SER A 74 -8.16 -5.91 -4.25
CA SER A 74 -8.01 -7.18 -4.96
C SER A 74 -6.62 -7.79 -4.74
N ALA A 75 -5.56 -6.97 -4.80
CA ALA A 75 -4.21 -7.40 -4.48
C ALA A 75 -4.11 -7.86 -3.03
N PHE A 76 -4.68 -7.09 -2.10
CA PHE A 76 -4.74 -7.46 -0.69
C PHE A 76 -5.46 -8.79 -0.48
N ALA A 77 -6.61 -9.00 -1.12
CA ALA A 77 -7.35 -10.25 -1.05
C ALA A 77 -6.56 -11.42 -1.66
N MET A 78 -5.90 -11.20 -2.79
CA MET A 78 -5.11 -12.22 -3.50
C MET A 78 -3.92 -12.71 -2.68
N VAL A 79 -3.26 -11.82 -1.93
CA VAL A 79 -2.12 -12.17 -1.08
C VAL A 79 -2.49 -12.36 0.39
N ALA A 80 -3.77 -12.28 0.75
CA ALA A 80 -4.24 -12.33 2.13
C ALA A 80 -3.77 -13.58 2.89
N VAL A 81 -3.65 -14.72 2.19
CA VAL A 81 -3.15 -15.99 2.75
C VAL A 81 -1.68 -15.93 3.17
N HIS A 82 -0.91 -14.96 2.68
CA HIS A 82 0.48 -14.72 3.04
C HIS A 82 0.63 -13.57 4.05
N ILE A 83 -0.44 -12.81 4.31
CA ILE A 83 -0.42 -11.75 5.31
C ILE A 83 -0.49 -12.39 6.70
N LYS A 84 0.60 -12.24 7.45
CA LYS A 84 0.70 -12.67 8.84
C LYS A 84 0.24 -11.54 9.76
N GLN A 85 -0.21 -11.91 10.96
CA GLN A 85 -0.58 -10.93 11.99
C GLN A 85 0.58 -9.97 12.29
N GLU A 86 1.81 -10.48 12.27
CA GLU A 86 3.03 -9.69 12.44
C GLU A 86 3.17 -8.55 11.43
N HIS A 87 2.72 -8.72 10.18
CA HIS A 87 2.77 -7.68 9.15
C HIS A 87 1.80 -6.54 9.48
N VAL A 88 0.62 -6.88 9.97
CA VAL A 88 -0.42 -5.93 10.41
C VAL A 88 0.04 -5.18 11.65
N ASP A 89 0.64 -5.89 12.61
CA ASP A 89 1.13 -5.28 13.85
C ASP A 89 2.29 -4.30 13.56
N GLN A 90 3.21 -4.67 12.67
CA GLN A 90 4.26 -3.76 12.19
C GLN A 90 3.69 -2.52 11.49
N ALA A 91 2.63 -2.69 10.68
CA ALA A 91 1.92 -1.56 10.06
C ALA A 91 1.34 -0.62 11.13
N ARG A 92 0.64 -1.16 12.13
CA ARG A 92 0.02 -0.38 13.21
C ARG A 92 1.03 0.34 14.08
N GLU A 93 2.12 -0.31 14.46
CA GLU A 93 3.25 0.30 15.16
C GLU A 93 3.78 1.51 14.38
N LYS A 94 3.91 1.38 13.06
CA LYS A 94 4.38 2.46 12.20
C LYS A 94 3.37 3.60 12.08
N LEU A 95 2.08 3.29 11.99
CA LEU A 95 1.01 4.29 11.96
C LEU A 95 0.96 5.13 13.24
N LYS A 96 1.17 4.53 14.41
CA LYS A 96 1.24 5.27 15.67
C LYS A 96 2.27 6.39 15.57
N ILE A 97 3.45 6.10 15.02
CA ILE A 97 4.53 7.10 14.88
C ILE A 97 4.16 8.18 13.85
N TRP A 98 3.43 7.84 12.80
CA TRP A 98 3.13 8.75 11.69
C TRP A 98 1.91 9.64 11.89
N PHE A 99 0.93 9.17 12.65
CA PHE A 99 -0.32 9.86 12.93
C PHE A 99 -0.41 10.33 14.40
N GLN A 100 0.66 10.19 15.17
CA GLN A 100 0.77 10.87 16.46
C GLN A 100 0.78 12.40 16.23
N PRO A 101 0.04 13.17 17.07
CA PRO A 101 0.01 14.63 17.00
C PRO A 101 1.33 15.28 17.40
#